data_AF-A0A4Q5V2N8-F1
#
_entry.id   AF-A0A4Q5V2N8-F1
#
_cell.length_a   1.000
_cell.length_b   1.000
_cell.length_c   1.000
_cell.angle_alpha   90.00
_cell.angle_beta   90.00
_cell.angle_gamma   90.00
#
_symmetry.space_group_name_H-M   'P 1'
#
loop_
_entity.id
_entity.type
_entity.pdbx_description
1 polymer ?
#
loop_
_entity_poly.entity_id
_entity_poly.type
_entity_poly.pdbx_seq_one_letter_code
_entity_poly.pdbx_strand_id
1 'polypeptide(L)'
;MLFRKILPLLFLVFVGTVSFAQTTKGLPTSRILKTATSLMEAQQYEAAEEYFKKAMVQAKAGNEPYNLAQAHEGLGTLYSRTNQSTLSIEYYQKAIKMYRAQGLTVIANVVESLMKGVQGIGELYAGVEIGGKGIKLSVIEVKMNKSGENEYNLKMDTSINTDAAALSYQSEKETSDAVSIFYNIIKNRFAISPARTHIVISSGLKQELDKYNKVEYFAAVVRPKELSSQIKINYITAAQESEMSFRGIVPQRSRLSANQLDVGSSNTKGGYFDAMNHFVPVTFPLAPRLFKDWLKKQVIKVWRNF
;
A
#
# COMPACT_ATOMS: atom_id res chain seq x y z
N MET A 1 45.17 -96.13 3.45
CA MET A 1 43.97 -95.66 4.19
C MET A 1 43.98 -94.14 4.18
N LEU A 2 42.94 -93.37 3.90
CA LEU A 2 41.59 -93.53 3.36
C LEU A 2 41.02 -92.08 3.46
N PHE A 3 40.15 -91.66 2.53
CA PHE A 3 39.22 -90.52 2.62
C PHE A 3 39.76 -89.07 2.51
N ARG A 4 39.05 -88.10 1.92
CA ARG A 4 37.96 -88.02 0.90
C ARG A 4 37.73 -86.52 0.66
N LYS A 5 37.50 -86.12 -0.60
CA LYS A 5 37.07 -84.77 -1.01
C LYS A 5 35.74 -84.40 -0.34
N ILE A 6 35.61 -83.16 0.15
CA ILE A 6 34.30 -82.52 0.39
C ILE A 6 34.36 -81.06 -0.08
N LEU A 7 33.57 -80.76 -1.11
CA LEU A 7 33.25 -79.45 -1.65
C LEU A 7 31.93 -79.01 -1.00
N PRO A 8 31.78 -77.79 -0.43
CA PRO A 8 30.48 -77.36 0.07
C PRO A 8 29.61 -76.85 -1.09
N LEU A 9 28.41 -77.42 -1.17
CA LEU A 9 27.33 -77.12 -2.10
C LEU A 9 26.71 -75.75 -1.74
N LEU A 10 26.65 -74.83 -2.70
CA LEU A 10 25.95 -73.55 -2.56
C LEU A 10 24.43 -73.81 -2.64
N PHE A 11 23.69 -73.59 -1.56
CA PHE A 11 22.22 -73.63 -1.57
C PHE A 11 21.68 -72.21 -1.82
N LEU A 12 21.06 -72.03 -2.98
CA LEU A 12 20.50 -70.75 -3.44
C LEU A 12 19.04 -70.67 -2.97
N VAL A 13 18.78 -69.94 -1.89
CA VAL A 13 17.42 -69.68 -1.40
C VAL A 13 16.95 -68.35 -2.01
N PHE A 14 16.06 -68.43 -3.00
CA PHE A 14 15.40 -67.28 -3.60
C PHE A 14 14.19 -66.91 -2.73
N VAL A 15 14.36 -65.97 -1.81
CA VAL A 15 13.22 -65.36 -1.09
C VAL A 15 12.67 -64.25 -1.98
N GLY A 16 11.54 -64.52 -2.64
CA GLY A 16 10.79 -63.51 -3.36
C GLY A 16 10.19 -62.51 -2.38
N THR A 17 10.80 -61.33 -2.24
CA THR A 17 10.13 -60.19 -1.61
C THR A 17 9.12 -59.63 -2.60
N VAL A 18 7.83 -59.82 -2.32
CA VAL A 18 6.77 -59.06 -2.95
C VAL A 18 6.91 -57.62 -2.47
N SER A 19 7.59 -56.79 -3.26
CA SER A 19 7.60 -55.35 -3.04
C SER A 19 6.19 -54.84 -3.30
N PHE A 20 5.45 -54.52 -2.23
CA PHE A 20 4.32 -53.62 -2.35
C PHE A 20 4.87 -52.31 -2.92
N ALA A 21 4.55 -52.01 -4.19
CA ALA A 21 4.86 -50.75 -4.80
C ALA A 21 4.13 -49.65 -4.02
N GLN A 22 4.83 -49.02 -3.08
CA GLN A 22 4.38 -47.82 -2.42
C GLN A 22 4.33 -46.75 -3.51
N THR A 23 3.13 -46.29 -3.88
CA THR A 23 2.96 -45.17 -4.80
C THR A 23 3.72 -43.99 -4.22
N THR A 24 4.84 -43.62 -4.84
CA THR A 24 5.57 -42.41 -4.49
C THR A 24 4.61 -41.25 -4.67
N LYS A 25 4.05 -40.72 -3.57
CA LYS A 25 3.24 -39.52 -3.61
C LYS A 25 4.12 -38.43 -4.22
N GLY A 26 3.78 -38.00 -5.44
CA GLY A 26 4.45 -36.88 -6.09
C GLY A 26 4.48 -35.66 -5.17
N LEU A 27 5.39 -34.72 -5.45
CA LEU A 27 5.49 -33.48 -4.66
C LEU A 27 4.10 -32.82 -4.53
N PRO A 28 3.69 -32.39 -3.32
CA PRO A 28 2.45 -31.64 -3.14
C PRO A 28 2.42 -30.42 -4.06
N THR A 29 1.24 -30.08 -4.59
CA THR A 29 1.08 -28.97 -5.53
C THR A 29 1.62 -27.65 -4.96
N SER A 30 1.41 -27.40 -3.67
CA SER A 30 1.95 -26.24 -2.95
C SER A 30 3.48 -26.16 -2.97
N ARG A 31 4.19 -27.30 -2.94
CA ARG A 31 5.66 -27.33 -3.09
C ARG A 31 6.07 -27.01 -4.52
N ILE A 32 5.35 -27.52 -5.52
CA ILE A 32 5.62 -27.21 -6.94
C ILE A 32 5.42 -25.72 -7.21
N LEU A 33 4.35 -25.12 -6.64
CA LEU A 33 4.09 -23.68 -6.71
C LEU A 33 5.20 -22.87 -6.04
N LYS A 34 5.65 -23.28 -4.84
CA LYS A 34 6.76 -22.61 -4.18
C LYS A 34 8.06 -22.69 -4.99
N THR A 35 8.35 -23.84 -5.60
CA THR A 35 9.49 -23.98 -6.53
C THR A 35 9.36 -23.02 -7.71
N ALA A 36 8.18 -22.94 -8.35
CA ALA A 36 7.93 -22.03 -9.46
C ALA A 36 8.18 -20.56 -9.06
N THR A 37 7.66 -20.12 -7.91
CA THR A 37 7.90 -18.77 -7.40
C THR A 37 9.38 -18.50 -7.15
N SER A 38 10.11 -19.44 -6.55
CA SER A 38 11.55 -19.29 -6.30
C SER A 38 12.36 -19.24 -7.60
N LEU A 39 11.99 -20.02 -8.62
CA LEU A 39 12.61 -19.93 -9.95
C LEU A 39 12.35 -18.57 -10.60
N MET A 40 11.13 -18.04 -10.48
CA MET A 40 10.77 -16.71 -10.99
C MET A 40 11.53 -15.58 -10.27
N GLU A 41 11.75 -15.69 -8.95
CA GLU A 41 12.59 -14.76 -8.18
C GLU A 41 14.06 -14.84 -8.60
N ALA A 42 14.56 -16.03 -8.91
CA ALA A 42 15.89 -16.26 -9.48
C ALA A 42 15.99 -15.91 -10.98
N GLN A 43 14.94 -15.32 -11.57
CA GLN A 43 14.85 -14.95 -12.99
C GLN A 43 14.98 -16.12 -13.97
N GLN A 44 14.77 -17.36 -13.52
CA GLN A 44 14.70 -18.55 -14.36
C GLN A 44 13.28 -18.72 -14.90
N TYR A 45 12.89 -17.83 -15.83
CA TYR A 45 11.51 -17.66 -16.24
C TYR A 45 10.92 -18.87 -16.98
N GLU A 46 11.69 -19.52 -17.84
CA GLU A 46 11.25 -20.70 -18.58
C GLU A 46 10.96 -21.87 -17.63
N ALA A 47 11.86 -22.11 -16.68
CA ALA A 47 11.70 -23.14 -15.66
C ALA A 47 10.52 -22.81 -14.72
N ALA A 48 10.36 -21.55 -14.33
CA ALA A 48 9.22 -21.12 -13.54
C ALA A 48 7.89 -21.38 -14.27
N GLU A 49 7.83 -21.09 -15.58
CA GLU A 49 6.65 -21.36 -16.41
C GLU A 49 6.27 -22.84 -16.42
N GLU A 50 7.27 -23.71 -16.62
CA GLU A 50 7.08 -25.16 -16.62
C GLU A 50 6.50 -25.63 -15.29
N TYR A 51 7.07 -25.18 -14.17
CA TYR A 51 6.59 -25.57 -12.84
C TYR A 51 5.20 -25.00 -12.52
N PHE A 52 4.89 -23.77 -12.93
CA PHE A 52 3.53 -23.25 -12.77
C PHE A 52 2.51 -24.04 -13.60
N LYS A 53 2.84 -24.40 -14.86
CA LYS A 53 1.98 -25.24 -15.70
C LYS A 53 1.80 -26.64 -15.12
N LYS A 54 2.87 -27.24 -14.59
CA LYS A 54 2.82 -28.53 -13.87
C LYS A 54 1.91 -28.46 -12.64
N ALA A 55 2.07 -27.42 -11.82
CA ALA A 55 1.20 -27.19 -10.66
C ALA A 55 -0.27 -27.01 -11.07
N MET A 56 -0.54 -26.28 -12.16
CA MET A 56 -1.89 -26.07 -12.69
C MET A 56 -2.56 -27.41 -13.08
N VAL A 57 -1.84 -28.28 -13.79
CA VAL A 57 -2.33 -29.62 -14.17
C VAL A 57 -2.61 -30.47 -12.93
N GLN A 58 -1.67 -30.50 -11.98
CA GLN A 58 -1.81 -31.27 -10.76
C GLN A 58 -2.94 -30.76 -9.87
N ALA A 59 -3.07 -29.45 -9.70
CA ALA A 59 -4.15 -28.81 -8.94
C ALA A 59 -5.52 -29.14 -9.53
N LYS A 60 -5.63 -29.13 -10.86
CA LYS A 60 -6.87 -29.47 -11.57
C LYS A 60 -7.24 -30.94 -11.38
N ALA A 61 -6.27 -31.85 -11.50
CA ALA A 61 -6.49 -33.29 -11.29
C ALA A 61 -6.82 -33.63 -9.82
N GLY A 62 -6.20 -32.90 -8.87
CA GLY A 62 -6.42 -33.05 -7.44
C GLY A 62 -7.65 -32.31 -6.90
N ASN A 63 -8.40 -31.60 -7.74
CA ASN A 63 -9.51 -30.73 -7.35
C ASN A 63 -9.12 -29.73 -6.24
N GLU A 64 -7.99 -29.05 -6.41
CA GLU A 64 -7.41 -28.07 -5.47
C GLU A 64 -7.64 -26.64 -6.00
N PRO A 65 -8.84 -26.04 -5.84
CA PRO A 65 -9.19 -24.76 -6.47
C PRO A 65 -8.31 -23.60 -6.01
N TYR A 66 -7.83 -23.62 -4.76
CA TYR A 66 -6.91 -22.61 -4.25
C TYR A 66 -5.54 -22.67 -4.95
N ASN A 67 -4.94 -23.87 -5.04
CA ASN A 67 -3.65 -24.06 -5.70
C ASN A 67 -3.75 -23.79 -7.21
N LEU A 68 -4.89 -24.09 -7.83
CA LEU A 68 -5.14 -23.78 -9.23
C LEU A 68 -5.23 -22.26 -9.46
N ALA A 69 -5.89 -21.52 -8.56
CA ALA A 69 -5.91 -20.05 -8.61
C ALA A 69 -4.50 -19.46 -8.43
N GLN A 70 -3.71 -19.99 -7.49
CA GLN A 70 -2.33 -19.57 -7.26
C GLN A 70 -1.41 -19.86 -8.47
N ALA A 71 -1.61 -20.98 -9.17
CA ALA A 71 -0.89 -21.27 -10.41
C ALA A 71 -1.19 -20.23 -11.50
N HIS A 72 -2.47 -19.85 -11.66
CA HIS A 72 -2.87 -18.80 -12.61
C HIS A 72 -2.30 -17.43 -12.21
N GLU A 73 -2.33 -17.07 -10.93
CA GLU A 73 -1.71 -15.83 -10.44
C GLU A 73 -0.21 -15.79 -10.75
N GLY A 74 0.50 -16.88 -10.46
CA GLY A 74 1.94 -17.01 -10.73
C GLY A 74 2.29 -16.85 -12.20
N LEU A 75 1.51 -17.46 -13.11
CA LEU A 75 1.67 -17.25 -14.56
C LEU A 75 1.36 -15.80 -14.96
N GLY A 76 0.33 -15.19 -14.37
CA GLY A 76 0.02 -13.77 -14.55
C GLY A 76 1.21 -12.87 -14.22
N THR A 77 1.85 -13.11 -13.07
CA THR A 77 3.05 -12.38 -12.64
C THR A 77 4.26 -12.67 -13.54
N LEU A 78 4.48 -13.93 -13.91
CA LEU A 78 5.56 -14.31 -14.80
C LEU A 78 5.49 -13.59 -16.15
N TYR A 79 4.31 -13.60 -16.78
CA TYR A 79 4.09 -12.92 -18.06
C TYR A 79 4.16 -11.40 -17.95
N SER A 80 3.79 -10.83 -16.79
CA SER A 80 4.00 -9.40 -16.53
C SER A 80 5.50 -9.05 -16.55
N ARG A 81 6.34 -9.85 -15.89
CA ARG A 81 7.80 -9.65 -15.83
C ARG A 81 8.49 -9.84 -17.18
N THR A 82 7.96 -10.72 -18.03
CA THR A 82 8.49 -10.98 -19.38
C THR A 82 7.83 -10.13 -20.47
N ASN A 83 7.10 -9.08 -20.10
CA ASN A 83 6.43 -8.12 -21.00
C ASN A 83 5.34 -8.71 -21.92
N GLN A 84 4.76 -9.85 -21.54
CA GLN A 84 3.68 -10.52 -22.24
C GLN A 84 2.32 -10.10 -21.66
N SER A 85 1.97 -8.81 -21.80
CA SER A 85 0.83 -8.18 -21.10
C SER A 85 -0.51 -8.89 -21.36
N THR A 86 -0.78 -9.31 -22.61
CA THR A 86 -2.04 -9.99 -22.96
C THR A 86 -2.21 -11.31 -22.18
N LEU A 87 -1.16 -12.14 -22.16
CA LEU A 87 -1.17 -13.39 -21.40
C LEU A 87 -1.26 -13.12 -19.90
N SER A 88 -0.51 -12.14 -19.40
CA SER A 88 -0.56 -11.74 -17.99
C SER A 88 -1.98 -11.39 -17.54
N ILE A 89 -2.69 -10.56 -18.31
CA ILE A 89 -4.08 -10.16 -18.03
C ILE A 89 -5.01 -11.37 -18.05
N GLU A 90 -4.90 -12.25 -19.05
CA GLU A 90 -5.74 -13.45 -19.15
C GLU A 90 -5.59 -14.35 -17.92
N TYR A 91 -4.35 -14.58 -17.48
CA TYR A 91 -4.06 -15.43 -16.33
C TYR A 91 -4.51 -14.78 -15.00
N TYR A 92 -4.31 -13.48 -14.83
CA TYR A 92 -4.85 -12.77 -13.66
C TYR A 92 -6.38 -12.80 -13.62
N GLN A 93 -7.08 -12.64 -14.75
CA GLN A 93 -8.54 -12.73 -14.79
C GLN A 93 -9.05 -14.11 -14.32
N LYS A 94 -8.37 -15.19 -14.74
CA LYS A 94 -8.66 -16.55 -14.27
C LYS A 94 -8.47 -16.66 -12.75
N ALA A 95 -7.33 -16.21 -12.23
CA ALA A 95 -7.05 -16.23 -10.79
C ALA A 95 -8.10 -15.44 -9.98
N ILE A 96 -8.43 -14.21 -10.40
CA ILE A 96 -9.43 -13.35 -9.75
C ILE A 96 -10.79 -14.04 -9.68
N LYS A 97 -11.26 -14.61 -10.80
CA LYS A 97 -12.55 -15.32 -10.86
C LYS A 97 -12.57 -16.48 -9.86
N MET A 98 -11.48 -17.23 -9.76
CA MET A 98 -11.37 -18.37 -8.86
C MET A 98 -11.27 -17.97 -7.39
N TYR A 99 -10.52 -16.93 -7.06
CA TYR A 99 -10.45 -16.41 -5.69
C TYR A 99 -11.80 -15.87 -5.24
N ARG A 100 -12.52 -15.13 -6.10
CA ARG A 100 -13.87 -14.64 -5.78
C ARG A 100 -14.88 -15.78 -5.58
N ALA A 101 -14.82 -16.82 -6.41
CA ALA A 101 -15.67 -18.01 -6.26
C ALA A 101 -15.47 -18.75 -4.92
N GLN A 102 -14.28 -18.60 -4.32
CA GLN A 102 -13.94 -19.16 -3.01
C GLN A 102 -14.19 -18.19 -1.84
N GLY A 103 -14.73 -17.00 -2.09
CA GLY A 103 -14.90 -15.96 -1.07
C GLY A 103 -13.60 -15.26 -0.64
N LEU A 104 -12.49 -15.48 -1.35
CA LEU A 104 -11.16 -14.92 -1.06
C LEU A 104 -11.02 -13.51 -1.65
N THR A 105 -11.92 -12.61 -1.27
CA THR A 105 -12.06 -11.26 -1.87
C THR A 105 -10.82 -10.40 -1.70
N VAL A 106 -10.13 -10.50 -0.55
CA VAL A 106 -8.91 -9.71 -0.30
C VAL A 106 -7.80 -10.09 -1.29
N ILE A 107 -7.58 -11.39 -1.51
CA ILE A 107 -6.59 -11.88 -2.47
C ILE A 107 -6.99 -11.48 -3.89
N ALA A 108 -8.27 -11.65 -4.24
CA ALA A 108 -8.77 -11.23 -5.55
C ALA A 108 -8.53 -9.74 -5.83
N ASN A 109 -8.72 -8.87 -4.84
CA ASN A 109 -8.48 -7.43 -4.99
C ASN A 109 -6.99 -7.11 -5.19
N VAL A 110 -6.08 -7.82 -4.50
CA VAL A 110 -4.63 -7.67 -4.72
C VAL A 110 -4.28 -8.07 -6.15
N VAL A 111 -4.74 -9.22 -6.63
CA VAL A 111 -4.47 -9.67 -8.00
C VAL A 111 -5.10 -8.75 -9.05
N GLU A 112 -6.27 -8.18 -8.77
CA GLU A 112 -6.89 -7.15 -9.62
C GLU A 112 -6.03 -5.88 -9.70
N SER A 113 -5.43 -5.44 -8.59
CA SER A 113 -4.46 -4.32 -8.61
C SER A 113 -3.21 -4.65 -9.43
N LEU A 114 -2.69 -5.88 -9.33
CA LEU A 114 -1.57 -6.33 -10.17
C LEU A 114 -1.92 -6.26 -11.66
N MET A 115 -3.10 -6.78 -12.03
CA MET A 115 -3.62 -6.78 -13.39
C MET A 115 -3.81 -5.36 -13.94
N LYS A 116 -4.38 -4.45 -13.15
CA LYS A 116 -4.53 -3.03 -13.53
C LYS A 116 -3.19 -2.35 -13.75
N GLY A 117 -2.18 -2.69 -12.94
CA GLY A 117 -0.79 -2.27 -13.16
C GLY A 117 -0.27 -2.68 -14.54
N VAL A 118 -0.52 -3.92 -14.96
CA VAL A 118 -0.16 -4.42 -16.32
C VAL A 118 -0.91 -3.67 -17.42
N GLN A 119 -2.16 -3.30 -17.19
CA GLN A 119 -2.96 -2.49 -18.12
C GLN A 119 -2.55 -1.02 -18.17
N GLY A 120 -1.65 -0.57 -17.27
CA GLY A 120 -1.32 0.84 -17.12
C GLY A 120 -2.47 1.68 -16.55
N ILE A 121 -3.46 1.03 -15.93
CA ILE A 121 -4.60 1.70 -15.30
C ILE A 121 -4.20 2.02 -13.86
N GLY A 122 -4.11 3.31 -13.56
CA GLY A 122 -3.90 3.78 -12.19
C GLY A 122 -5.22 3.90 -11.42
N GLU A 123 -5.15 3.74 -10.11
CA GLU A 123 -6.28 4.03 -9.23
C GLU A 123 -6.21 5.49 -8.78
N LEU A 124 -7.33 6.21 -8.91
CA LEU A 124 -7.44 7.59 -8.47
C LEU A 124 -7.85 7.67 -7.00
N TYR A 125 -7.13 8.52 -6.25
CA TYR A 125 -7.41 8.89 -4.86
C TYR A 125 -7.56 10.39 -4.75
N ALA A 126 -8.42 10.82 -3.84
CA ALA A 126 -8.61 12.23 -3.52
C ALA A 126 -8.35 12.50 -2.04
N GLY A 127 -7.59 13.55 -1.77
CA GLY A 127 -7.39 14.12 -0.44
C GLY A 127 -7.94 15.54 -0.38
N VAL A 128 -8.75 15.83 0.63
CA VAL A 128 -9.19 17.19 0.97
C VAL A 128 -8.62 17.57 2.33
N GLU A 129 -7.82 18.62 2.37
CA GLU A 129 -7.23 19.17 3.59
C GLU A 129 -7.96 20.46 3.98
N ILE A 130 -8.55 20.50 5.18
CA ILE A 130 -9.18 21.67 5.77
C ILE A 130 -8.15 22.40 6.64
N GLY A 131 -7.59 23.48 6.09
CA GLY A 131 -6.67 24.39 6.75
C GLY A 131 -7.39 25.56 7.41
N GLY A 132 -6.68 26.31 8.27
CA GLY A 132 -7.26 27.46 8.97
C GLY A 132 -7.61 28.65 8.06
N LYS A 133 -6.93 28.79 6.92
CA LYS A 133 -7.12 29.88 5.94
C LYS A 133 -7.48 29.41 4.53
N GLY A 134 -7.77 28.12 4.37
CA GLY A 134 -8.13 27.58 3.08
C GLY A 134 -8.22 26.06 3.09
N ILE A 135 -8.96 25.55 2.12
CA ILE A 135 -9.17 24.12 1.91
C ILE A 135 -8.49 23.74 0.62
N LYS A 136 -7.74 22.64 0.63
CA LYS A 136 -7.03 22.12 -0.54
C LYS A 136 -7.62 20.81 -1.00
N LEU A 137 -7.64 20.61 -2.32
CA LEU A 137 -7.96 19.35 -2.96
C LEU A 137 -6.74 18.89 -3.74
N SER A 138 -6.30 17.65 -3.48
CA SER A 138 -5.33 16.96 -4.30
C SER A 138 -5.94 15.66 -4.82
N VAL A 139 -5.79 15.41 -6.13
CA VAL A 139 -6.15 14.15 -6.77
C VAL A 139 -4.88 13.51 -7.32
N ILE A 140 -4.61 12.28 -6.90
CA ILE A 140 -3.45 11.52 -7.33
C ILE A 140 -3.88 10.23 -8.01
N GLU A 141 -3.12 9.84 -9.02
CA GLU A 141 -3.19 8.52 -9.65
C GLU A 141 -2.05 7.66 -9.11
N VAL A 142 -2.39 6.51 -8.55
CA VAL A 142 -1.42 5.52 -8.08
C VAL A 142 -1.34 4.40 -9.10
N LYS A 143 -0.16 4.21 -9.69
CA LYS A 143 0.15 3.13 -10.63
C LYS A 143 1.22 2.24 -10.03
N MET A 144 1.05 0.93 -10.13
CA MET A 144 2.13 0.02 -9.76
C MET A 144 3.03 -0.19 -10.97
N ASN A 145 4.33 0.07 -10.81
CA ASN A 145 5.31 -0.16 -11.86
C ASN A 145 5.70 -1.65 -11.96
N LYS A 146 6.49 -2.01 -12.98
CA LYS A 146 6.94 -3.40 -13.22
C LYS A 146 7.77 -3.98 -12.07
N SER A 147 8.38 -3.12 -11.25
CA SER A 147 9.17 -3.49 -10.07
C SER A 147 8.31 -3.71 -8.82
N GLY A 148 7.00 -3.51 -8.89
CA GLY A 148 6.08 -3.60 -7.76
C GLY A 148 6.06 -2.38 -6.85
N GLU A 149 6.70 -1.27 -7.26
CA GLU A 149 6.67 0.00 -6.53
C GLU A 149 5.52 0.87 -7.04
N ASN A 150 4.88 1.61 -6.12
CA ASN A 150 3.85 2.57 -6.48
C ASN A 150 4.48 3.86 -7.02
N GLU A 151 4.04 4.25 -8.20
CA GLU A 151 4.27 5.55 -8.83
C GLU A 151 3.04 6.44 -8.59
N TYR A 152 3.30 7.67 -8.14
CA TYR A 152 2.27 8.65 -7.79
C TYR A 152 2.29 9.79 -8.81
N ASN A 153 1.16 9.99 -9.49
CA ASN A 153 1.01 11.02 -10.51
C ASN A 153 -0.06 12.03 -10.07
N LEU A 154 0.32 13.29 -9.89
CA LEU A 154 -0.62 14.36 -9.55
C LEU A 154 -1.53 14.66 -10.74
N LYS A 155 -2.85 14.60 -10.51
CA LYS A 155 -3.88 14.89 -11.52
C LYS A 155 -4.59 16.22 -11.29
N MET A 156 -4.67 16.65 -10.04
CA MET A 156 -5.23 17.95 -9.68
C MET A 156 -4.64 18.41 -8.36
N ASP A 157 -4.34 19.70 -8.29
CA ASP A 157 -4.06 20.40 -7.05
C ASP A 157 -4.74 21.78 -7.12
N THR A 158 -5.58 22.09 -6.15
CA THR A 158 -6.32 23.36 -6.11
C THR A 158 -6.71 23.71 -4.68
N SER A 159 -7.06 24.97 -4.46
CA SER A 159 -7.44 25.48 -3.14
C SER A 159 -8.55 26.52 -3.20
N ILE A 160 -9.38 26.54 -2.18
CA ILE A 160 -10.39 27.59 -1.94
C ILE A 160 -10.01 28.28 -0.63
N ASN A 161 -9.90 29.61 -0.66
CA ASN A 161 -9.64 30.39 0.55
C ASN A 161 -10.89 30.41 1.42
N THR A 162 -10.70 30.17 2.71
CA THR A 162 -11.74 30.22 3.75
C THR A 162 -11.13 30.81 5.01
N ASP A 163 -11.94 31.11 6.04
CA ASP A 163 -11.41 31.48 7.36
C ASP A 163 -11.88 30.53 8.47
N ALA A 164 -11.63 29.23 8.29
CA ALA A 164 -12.06 28.18 9.22
C ALA A 164 -11.60 28.43 10.67
N ALA A 165 -10.46 29.10 10.86
CA ALA A 165 -9.95 29.44 12.19
C ALA A 165 -10.76 30.53 12.93
N ALA A 166 -11.60 31.29 12.22
CA ALA A 166 -12.42 32.34 12.83
C ALA A 166 -13.58 31.79 13.69
N LEU A 167 -14.03 30.55 13.44
CA LEU A 167 -15.10 29.87 14.21
C LEU A 167 -16.41 30.67 14.30
N SER A 168 -16.70 31.41 13.24
CA SER A 168 -17.98 32.07 13.00
C SER A 168 -18.89 31.17 12.17
N TYR A 169 -20.20 31.41 12.26
CA TYR A 169 -21.18 30.76 11.38
C TYR A 169 -20.82 30.92 9.90
N GLN A 170 -20.36 32.11 9.51
CA GLN A 170 -19.96 32.39 8.12
C GLN A 170 -18.76 31.52 7.70
N SER A 171 -17.72 31.41 8.54
CA SER A 171 -16.56 30.57 8.24
C SER A 171 -16.89 29.08 8.20
N GLU A 172 -17.83 28.61 9.02
CA GLU A 172 -18.32 27.23 9.01
C GLU A 172 -19.07 26.94 7.70
N LYS A 173 -19.94 27.85 7.28
CA LYS A 173 -20.68 27.75 6.03
C LYS A 173 -19.75 27.76 4.82
N GLU A 174 -18.80 28.71 4.75
CA GLU A 174 -17.80 28.76 3.67
C GLU A 174 -16.97 27.48 3.60
N THR A 175 -16.62 26.92 4.76
CA THR A 175 -15.87 25.66 4.82
C THR A 175 -16.71 24.50 4.29
N SER A 176 -17.97 24.38 4.71
CA SER A 176 -18.91 23.37 4.20
C SER A 176 -19.12 23.50 2.69
N ASP A 177 -19.34 24.71 2.20
CA ASP A 177 -19.56 24.98 0.77
C ASP A 177 -18.32 24.59 -0.05
N ALA A 178 -17.11 24.89 0.43
CA ALA A 178 -15.87 24.48 -0.22
C ALA A 178 -15.67 22.96 -0.22
N VAL A 179 -15.99 22.25 0.87
CA VAL A 179 -15.97 20.78 0.91
C VAL A 179 -16.98 20.18 -0.07
N SER A 180 -18.18 20.78 -0.18
CA SER A 180 -19.19 20.38 -1.16
C SER A 180 -18.69 20.50 -2.60
N ILE A 181 -18.09 21.65 -2.95
CA ILE A 181 -17.50 21.89 -4.28
C ILE A 181 -16.46 20.82 -4.61
N PHE A 182 -15.52 20.55 -3.70
CA PHE A 182 -14.50 19.53 -3.94
C PHE A 182 -15.07 18.13 -4.01
N TYR A 183 -16.03 17.77 -3.18
CA TYR A 183 -16.69 16.47 -3.26
C TYR A 183 -17.41 16.28 -4.60
N ASN A 184 -18.07 17.32 -5.12
CA ASN A 184 -18.69 17.28 -6.45
C ASN A 184 -17.66 17.11 -7.58
N ILE A 185 -16.49 17.74 -7.49
CA ILE A 185 -15.39 17.53 -8.43
C ILE A 185 -14.92 16.08 -8.37
N ILE A 186 -14.62 15.57 -7.18
CA ILE A 186 -14.16 14.20 -6.94
C ILE A 186 -15.14 13.18 -7.53
N LYS A 187 -16.44 13.36 -7.24
CA LYS A 187 -17.50 12.44 -7.64
C LYS A 187 -17.81 12.52 -9.14
N ASN A 188 -18.01 13.73 -9.67
CA ASN A 188 -18.60 13.91 -11.00
C ASN A 188 -17.54 14.01 -12.10
N ARG A 189 -16.38 14.62 -11.81
CA ARG A 189 -15.29 14.78 -12.79
C ARG A 189 -14.35 13.58 -12.80
N PHE A 190 -13.99 13.06 -11.62
CA PHE A 190 -13.00 11.98 -11.51
C PHE A 190 -13.61 10.60 -11.21
N ALA A 191 -14.92 10.52 -10.93
CA ALA A 191 -15.61 9.28 -10.60
C ALA A 191 -14.94 8.48 -9.46
N ILE A 192 -14.32 9.18 -8.49
CA ILE A 192 -13.62 8.53 -7.37
C ILE A 192 -14.65 8.10 -6.33
N SER A 193 -14.59 6.82 -5.95
CA SER A 193 -15.49 6.25 -4.94
C SER A 193 -15.25 6.83 -3.54
N PRO A 194 -16.27 6.81 -2.66
CA PRO A 194 -16.12 7.18 -1.25
C PRO A 194 -14.95 6.50 -0.53
N ALA A 195 -14.68 5.23 -0.81
CA ALA A 195 -13.60 4.46 -0.20
C ALA A 195 -12.17 4.97 -0.51
N ARG A 196 -12.02 5.82 -1.54
CA ARG A 196 -10.73 6.42 -1.97
C ARG A 196 -10.72 7.94 -1.83
N THR A 197 -11.68 8.47 -1.08
CA THR A 197 -11.80 9.90 -0.79
C THR A 197 -11.54 10.12 0.69
N HIS A 198 -10.52 10.91 1.00
CA HIS A 198 -10.09 11.20 2.36
C HIS A 198 -10.23 12.70 2.64
N ILE A 199 -10.86 13.05 3.76
CA ILE A 199 -11.02 14.44 4.18
C ILE A 199 -10.44 14.58 5.58
N VAL A 200 -9.59 15.59 5.78
CA VAL A 200 -8.85 15.78 7.03
C VAL A 200 -8.81 17.25 7.44
N ILE A 201 -9.06 17.53 8.72
CA ILE A 201 -8.74 18.80 9.37
C ILE A 201 -7.25 18.79 9.69
N SER A 202 -6.53 19.75 9.12
CA SER A 202 -5.08 19.92 9.29
C SER A 202 -4.67 20.04 10.77
N SER A 203 -3.42 19.71 11.06
CA SER A 203 -2.91 19.81 12.44
C SER A 203 -2.91 21.23 12.99
N GLY A 204 -2.73 22.23 12.12
CA GLY A 204 -2.77 23.65 12.48
C GLY A 204 -4.17 24.09 12.88
N LEU A 205 -5.18 23.75 12.07
CA LEU A 205 -6.57 24.07 12.42
C LEU A 205 -7.04 23.29 13.65
N LYS A 206 -6.65 22.02 13.79
CA LYS A 206 -6.96 21.23 14.99
C LYS A 206 -6.44 21.92 16.25
N GLN A 207 -5.19 22.41 16.25
CA GLN A 207 -4.63 23.14 17.40
C GLN A 207 -5.44 24.40 17.78
N GLU A 208 -5.93 25.14 16.79
CA GLU A 208 -6.79 26.30 17.05
C GLU A 208 -8.16 25.89 17.60
N LEU A 209 -8.75 24.81 17.07
CA LEU A 209 -10.03 24.26 17.53
C LEU A 209 -9.95 23.65 18.94
N ASP A 210 -8.84 22.99 19.27
CA ASP A 210 -8.60 22.38 20.59
C ASP A 210 -8.60 23.42 21.71
N LYS A 211 -8.17 24.67 21.45
CA LYS A 211 -8.23 25.78 22.43
C LYS A 211 -9.65 26.04 22.95
N TYR A 212 -10.66 25.65 22.18
CA TYR A 212 -12.08 25.84 22.49
C TYR A 212 -12.81 24.51 22.67
N ASN A 213 -12.12 23.36 22.60
CA ASN A 213 -12.71 22.02 22.60
C ASN A 213 -13.81 21.84 21.52
N LYS A 214 -13.55 22.36 20.31
CA LYS A 214 -14.53 22.43 19.20
C LYS A 214 -14.23 21.52 18.01
N VAL A 215 -13.24 20.62 18.08
CA VAL A 215 -12.82 19.83 16.91
C VAL A 215 -13.96 18.94 16.38
N GLU A 216 -14.62 18.18 17.25
CA GLU A 216 -15.73 17.29 16.89
C GLU A 216 -16.94 18.08 16.38
N TYR A 217 -17.27 19.17 17.08
CA TYR A 217 -18.33 20.09 16.68
C TYR A 217 -18.07 20.64 15.27
N PHE A 218 -16.87 21.16 15.02
CA PHE A 218 -16.51 21.75 13.74
C PHE A 218 -16.56 20.71 12.62
N ALA A 219 -15.99 19.52 12.84
CA ALA A 219 -16.05 18.42 11.88
C ALA A 219 -17.48 18.00 11.53
N ALA A 220 -18.41 18.08 12.47
CA ALA A 220 -19.82 17.79 12.25
C ALA A 220 -20.53 18.91 11.47
N VAL A 221 -20.29 20.18 11.82
CA VAL A 221 -20.96 21.33 11.19
C VAL A 221 -20.50 21.56 9.75
N VAL A 222 -19.22 21.37 9.46
CA VAL A 222 -18.67 21.59 8.10
C VAL A 222 -18.89 20.40 7.16
N ARG A 223 -19.62 19.38 7.60
CA ARG A 223 -19.96 18.21 6.81
C ARG A 223 -21.16 18.52 5.89
N PRO A 224 -20.99 18.56 4.56
CA PRO A 224 -22.11 18.75 3.65
C PRO A 224 -23.08 17.56 3.68
N LYS A 225 -24.37 17.81 3.46
CA LYS A 225 -25.42 16.78 3.55
C LYS A 225 -25.28 15.69 2.48
N GLU A 226 -24.76 16.06 1.32
CA GLU A 226 -24.52 15.20 0.16
C GLU A 226 -23.27 14.32 0.31
N LEU A 227 -22.40 14.60 1.29
CA LEU A 227 -21.19 13.84 1.50
C LEU A 227 -21.53 12.42 1.97
N SER A 228 -21.05 11.42 1.23
CA SER A 228 -21.28 10.01 1.54
C SER A 228 -20.96 9.69 3.01
N SER A 229 -21.86 8.96 3.68
CA SER A 229 -21.68 8.52 5.07
C SER A 229 -20.43 7.66 5.29
N GLN A 230 -19.87 7.08 4.22
CA GLN A 230 -18.62 6.32 4.26
C GLN A 230 -17.38 7.23 4.42
N ILE A 231 -17.47 8.49 3.99
CA ILE A 231 -16.38 9.46 4.11
C ILE A 231 -16.51 10.14 5.48
N LYS A 232 -15.54 9.92 6.36
CA LYS A 232 -15.44 10.65 7.63
C LYS A 232 -14.51 11.86 7.44
N ILE A 233 -14.86 12.98 8.08
CA ILE A 233 -13.94 14.12 8.22
C ILE A 233 -13.08 13.81 9.45
N ASN A 234 -11.85 13.37 9.21
CA ASN A 234 -10.89 13.09 10.28
C ASN A 234 -10.16 14.37 10.69
N TYR A 235 -9.41 14.32 11.77
CA TYR A 235 -8.50 15.38 12.19
C TYR A 235 -7.18 14.74 12.62
N ILE A 236 -6.07 15.46 12.43
CA ILE A 236 -4.73 14.94 12.72
C ILE A 236 -3.96 15.84 13.67
N THR A 237 -3.12 15.23 14.48
CA THR A 237 -2.10 15.93 15.27
C THR A 237 -0.87 16.28 14.42
N ALA A 238 -0.01 17.15 14.92
CA ALA A 238 1.26 17.47 14.24
C ALA A 238 2.16 16.24 14.08
N ALA A 239 2.12 15.30 15.03
CA ALA A 239 2.85 14.03 14.95
C ALA A 239 2.30 13.13 13.82
N GLN A 240 0.99 12.98 13.74
CA GLN A 240 0.34 12.20 12.67
C GLN A 240 0.58 12.81 11.29
N GLU A 241 0.51 14.13 11.18
CA GLU A 241 0.85 14.85 9.94
C GLU A 241 2.30 14.58 9.53
N SER A 242 3.24 14.61 10.48
CA SER A 242 4.66 14.31 10.23
C SER A 242 4.85 12.86 9.76
N GLU A 243 4.14 11.91 10.37
CA GLU A 243 4.19 10.50 9.95
C GLU A 243 3.63 10.30 8.55
N MET A 244 2.48 10.92 8.24
CA MET A 244 1.87 10.84 6.92
C MET A 244 2.78 11.45 5.85
N SER A 245 3.38 12.61 6.13
CA SER A 245 4.36 13.26 5.26
C SER A 245 5.56 12.36 5.01
N PHE A 246 6.15 11.78 6.07
CA PHE A 246 7.24 10.83 5.95
C PHE A 246 6.86 9.63 5.07
N ARG A 247 5.69 9.01 5.32
CA ARG A 247 5.25 7.82 4.57
C ARG A 247 4.96 8.11 3.10
N GLY A 248 4.53 9.33 2.78
CA GLY A 248 4.29 9.80 1.42
C GLY A 248 5.57 10.14 0.65
N ILE A 249 6.62 10.62 1.34
CA ILE A 249 7.90 11.02 0.72
C ILE A 249 8.88 9.85 0.65
N VAL A 250 8.99 9.06 1.73
CA VAL A 250 10.01 8.02 1.88
C VAL A 250 9.49 6.68 1.34
N PRO A 251 10.16 6.10 0.31
CA PRO A 251 9.80 4.79 -0.23
C PRO A 251 9.80 3.71 0.85
N GLN A 252 8.88 2.74 0.75
CA GLN A 252 8.69 1.72 1.78
C GLN A 252 9.99 0.99 2.17
N ARG A 253 10.83 0.66 1.18
CA ARG A 253 12.13 -0.02 1.37
C ARG A 253 13.16 0.78 2.18
N SER A 254 12.97 2.09 2.33
CA SER A 254 13.92 3.01 2.95
C SER A 254 13.42 3.57 4.29
N ARG A 255 12.22 3.18 4.75
CA ARG A 255 11.58 3.81 5.92
C ARG A 255 12.34 3.62 7.24
N LEU A 256 13.08 2.53 7.40
CA LEU A 256 13.86 2.23 8.61
C LEU A 256 15.27 2.85 8.59
N SER A 257 15.70 3.42 7.46
CA SER A 257 17.05 3.98 7.28
C SER A 257 17.06 5.45 6.86
N ALA A 258 15.88 6.08 6.79
CA ALA A 258 15.72 7.46 6.39
C ALA A 258 15.09 8.29 7.50
N ASN A 259 15.47 9.57 7.53
CA ASN A 259 14.81 10.61 8.29
C ASN A 259 14.18 11.59 7.29
N GLN A 260 13.08 12.22 7.67
CA GLN A 260 12.48 13.31 6.88
C GLN A 260 12.28 14.52 7.78
N LEU A 261 12.60 15.70 7.25
CA LEU A 261 12.33 16.99 7.89
C LEU A 261 11.66 17.91 6.86
N ASP A 262 10.49 18.41 7.21
CA ASP A 262 9.73 19.44 6.52
C ASP A 262 9.97 20.80 7.20
N VAL A 263 10.62 21.71 6.49
CA VAL A 263 10.92 23.06 6.98
C VAL A 263 9.82 24.01 6.53
N GLY A 264 8.80 24.17 7.38
CA GLY A 264 7.70 25.09 7.18
C GLY A 264 8.04 26.55 7.55
N SER A 265 7.10 27.45 7.29
CA SER A 265 7.26 28.88 7.59
C SER A 265 7.12 29.21 9.08
N SER A 266 6.43 28.37 9.86
CA SER A 266 6.16 28.54 11.30
C SER A 266 6.81 27.47 12.19
N ASN A 267 7.05 26.27 11.67
CA ASN A 267 7.74 25.20 12.39
C ASN A 267 8.53 24.33 11.40
N THR A 268 9.50 23.58 11.94
CA THR A 268 10.11 22.45 11.23
C THR A 268 9.58 21.18 11.88
N LYS A 269 9.04 20.26 11.09
CA LYS A 269 8.44 19.00 11.54
C LYS A 269 9.06 17.83 10.79
N GLY A 270 8.87 16.61 11.27
CA GLY A 270 9.34 15.43 10.57
C GLY A 270 9.48 14.26 11.53
N GLY A 271 10.39 13.35 11.22
CA GLY A 271 10.66 12.20 12.06
C GLY A 271 11.32 11.05 11.32
N TYR A 272 11.34 9.90 11.98
CA TYR A 272 11.93 8.66 11.48
C TYR A 272 11.27 7.46 12.13
N PHE A 273 11.47 6.26 11.57
CA PHE A 273 11.07 5.02 12.21
C PHE A 273 12.22 4.44 13.04
N ASP A 274 11.94 4.09 14.29
CA ASP A 274 12.90 3.38 15.14
C ASP A 274 13.05 1.90 14.73
N ALA A 275 13.95 1.18 15.40
CA ALA A 275 14.20 -0.24 15.15
C ALA A 275 12.97 -1.14 15.44
N MET A 276 11.99 -0.64 16.20
CA MET A 276 10.72 -1.32 16.49
C MET A 276 9.61 -0.93 15.51
N ASN A 277 9.94 -0.16 14.45
CA ASN A 277 9.01 0.34 13.45
C ASN A 277 7.93 1.26 14.04
N HIS A 278 8.25 1.99 15.11
CA HIS A 278 7.45 3.09 15.62
C HIS A 278 7.93 4.42 15.04
N PHE A 279 7.00 5.29 14.65
CA PHE A 279 7.35 6.62 14.17
C PHE A 279 7.71 7.53 15.35
N VAL A 280 8.92 8.10 15.32
CA VAL A 280 9.42 9.07 16.29
C VAL A 280 9.29 10.47 15.67
N PRO A 281 8.26 11.25 16.03
CA PRO A 281 8.08 12.59 15.50
C PRO A 281 9.14 13.54 16.08
N VAL A 282 9.64 14.44 15.25
CA VAL A 282 10.56 15.51 15.63
C VAL A 282 9.93 16.83 15.24
N THR A 283 9.94 17.80 16.16
CA THR A 283 9.43 19.15 15.88
C THR A 283 10.35 20.18 16.52
N PHE A 284 10.73 21.18 15.73
CA PHE A 284 11.52 22.31 16.18
C PHE A 284 10.71 23.60 16.02
N PRO A 285 10.70 24.51 17.02
CA PRO A 285 10.13 25.86 16.88
C PRO A 285 11.05 26.80 16.09
N LEU A 286 11.85 26.25 15.16
CA LEU A 286 12.84 26.97 14.37
C LEU A 286 12.40 26.90 12.90
N ALA A 287 11.67 27.92 12.49
CA ALA A 287 11.33 28.17 11.10
C ALA A 287 11.99 29.46 10.60
N PRO A 288 12.23 29.63 9.29
CA PRO A 288 12.94 30.79 8.75
C PRO A 288 12.36 32.14 9.19
N ARG A 289 11.03 32.24 9.35
CA ARG A 289 10.37 33.45 9.85
C ARG A 289 10.68 33.72 11.32
N LEU A 290 10.53 32.71 12.18
CA LEU A 290 10.82 32.82 13.60
C LEU A 290 12.31 33.09 13.85
N PHE A 291 13.19 32.47 13.05
CA PHE A 291 14.62 32.71 13.11
C PHE A 291 14.98 34.14 12.71
N LYS A 292 14.36 34.67 11.63
CA LYS A 292 14.51 36.07 11.22
C LYS A 292 14.02 37.04 12.31
N ASP A 293 12.86 36.77 12.91
CA ASP A 293 12.30 37.62 13.97
C ASP A 293 13.15 37.54 15.25
N TRP A 294 13.69 36.37 15.58
CA TRP A 294 14.65 36.19 16.68
C TRP A 294 15.96 36.95 16.41
N LEU A 295 16.54 36.82 15.22
CA LEU A 295 17.75 37.56 14.82
C LEU A 295 17.55 39.07 14.96
N LYS A 296 16.43 39.61 14.47
CA LYS A 296 16.09 41.03 14.64
C LYS A 296 16.08 41.45 16.11
N LYS A 297 15.48 40.64 16.99
CA LYS A 297 15.44 40.92 18.43
C LYS A 297 16.84 40.89 19.06
N GLN A 298 17.72 39.98 18.65
CA GLN A 298 19.10 39.92 19.16
C GLN A 298 19.94 41.11 18.68
N VAL A 299 19.85 41.48 17.40
CA VAL A 299 20.53 42.66 16.86
C VAL A 299 20.12 43.92 17.61
N ILE A 300 18.82 44.13 17.85
CA ILE A 300 18.32 45.27 18.64
C ILE A 300 18.86 45.27 20.08
N LYS A 301 19.06 44.09 20.68
CA LYS A 301 19.59 43.95 22.04
C LYS A 301 21.06 44.34 22.13
N VAL A 302 21.86 44.02 21.10
CA VAL A 302 23.26 44.44 21.00
C VAL A 302 23.38 45.96 20.87
N TRP A 303 22.54 46.59 20.03
CA TRP A 303 22.54 48.05 19.84
C TRP A 303 22.02 48.86 21.04
N ARG A 304 21.28 48.25 21.97
CA ARG A 304 20.85 48.90 23.22
C ARG A 304 21.89 48.87 24.35
N ASN A 305 22.94 48.07 24.19
CA ASN A 305 24.04 47.93 25.16
C ASN A 305 25.30 48.69 24.74
N PHE A 306 25.21 49.48 23.65
CA PHE A 306 26.12 50.55 23.27
C PHE A 306 25.41 51.89 23.48
#